data_AF-A0A7L3VDW5-F1
#
_entry.id   AF-A0A7L3VDW5-F1
#
_cell.length_a   1.000
_cell.length_b   1.000
_cell.length_c   1.000
_cell.angle_alpha   90.00
_cell.angle_beta   90.00
_cell.angle_gamma   90.00
#
_symmetry.space_group_name_H-M   'P 1'
#
loop_
_entity.id
_entity.type
_entity.pdbx_description
1 polymer ?
#
loop_
_entity_poly.entity_id
_entity_poly.type
_entity_poly.pdbx_seq_one_letter_code
_entity_poly.pdbx_strand_id
1 'polypeptide(L)'
;LLRSSQPLTGPNRRRSREDEQLLGTILAEGERGFVLDTRSAQAAKQARISGGGTEHKSAYPGWRRLHRALDRGRVLQDSFSRLVELCSDPAVTMERWLGRLDSSRWLGHVKAALSTACLAAQCLDREGCTVLVHGAEGTDTTLLVTALAQLILDPACRTLDGFQGLLEREWIQAGHPFQLRCARSASSHARGKQEAPVFLLFLDCVWQLSRQFPLSLEFGEQLLLTLFDNAYASAYGTFLCNNERERSLCKVKESTHSLWAWLNQPEERHKYLNPLYSHNPLVIWPCVEPQSIQLWQGFFLRWIRPSQHLEEAWGQIRRLVQGN
;
A
#
# COMPACT_ATOMS: atom_id res chain seq x y z
N LEU A 1 -1.53 16.14 -4.00
CA LEU A 1 -1.17 15.17 -2.95
C LEU A 1 0.33 15.24 -2.73
N LEU A 2 0.79 15.33 -1.48
CA LEU A 2 2.19 15.43 -1.09
C LEU A 2 2.52 14.34 -0.06
N ARG A 3 3.82 14.06 0.11
CA ARG A 3 4.33 13.15 1.13
C ARG A 3 5.62 13.64 1.75
N SER A 4 5.83 13.30 3.02
CA SER A 4 7.09 13.58 3.73
C SER A 4 7.31 12.61 4.90
N SER A 5 8.46 12.75 5.56
CA SER A 5 8.65 12.29 6.93
C SER A 5 8.09 13.32 7.93
N GLN A 6 8.13 12.98 9.22
CA GLN A 6 7.73 13.94 10.27
C GLN A 6 8.67 15.15 10.35
N PRO A 7 8.18 16.32 10.79
CA PRO A 7 9.03 17.48 11.07
C PRO A 7 9.85 17.26 12.35
N LEU A 8 11.07 17.83 12.39
CA LEU A 8 12.00 17.71 13.52
C LEU A 8 11.80 18.84 14.56
N THR A 9 10.58 18.98 15.07
CA THR A 9 10.26 20.05 16.03
C THR A 9 10.87 19.80 17.43
N GLY A 10 11.03 18.53 17.81
CA GLY A 10 11.51 18.12 19.13
C GLY A 10 10.67 18.63 20.32
N PRO A 11 11.15 18.42 21.55
CA PRO A 11 10.45 18.86 22.76
C PRO A 11 10.35 20.38 22.86
N ASN A 12 11.32 21.10 22.28
CA ASN A 12 11.42 22.57 22.33
C ASN A 12 10.60 23.27 21.24
N ARG A 13 9.81 22.54 20.43
CA ARG A 13 8.99 23.09 19.34
C ARG A 13 9.80 23.97 18.38
N ARG A 14 10.98 23.49 17.98
CA ARG A 14 11.82 24.11 16.96
C ARG A 14 11.02 24.26 15.67
N ARG A 15 11.34 25.32 14.94
CA ARG A 15 10.71 25.74 13.69
C ARG A 15 11.76 25.80 12.59
N SER A 16 11.38 25.51 11.36
CA SER A 16 12.19 25.77 10.18
C SER A 16 11.44 26.75 9.31
N ARG A 17 12.07 27.89 9.04
CA ARG A 17 11.46 28.94 8.20
C ARG A 17 11.31 28.47 6.77
N GLU A 18 12.25 27.65 6.29
CA GLU A 18 12.29 27.08 4.96
C GLU A 18 11.15 26.08 4.76
N ASP A 19 10.89 25.21 5.75
CA ASP A 19 9.77 24.27 5.73
C ASP A 19 8.41 24.98 5.78
N GLU A 20 8.27 26.01 6.64
CA GLU A 20 7.08 26.86 6.70
C GLU A 20 6.84 27.60 5.38
N GLN A 21 7.89 28.13 4.76
CA GLN A 21 7.80 28.79 3.46
C GLN A 21 7.43 27.79 2.36
N LEU A 22 8.04 26.60 2.34
CA LEU A 22 7.73 25.56 1.37
C LEU A 22 6.25 25.20 1.44
N LEU A 23 5.74 24.82 2.61
CA LEU A 23 4.33 24.48 2.79
C LEU A 23 3.39 25.69 2.60
N GLY A 24 3.87 26.91 2.87
CA GLY A 24 3.14 28.14 2.61
C GLY A 24 2.96 28.43 1.12
N THR A 25 3.97 28.17 0.29
CA THR A 25 3.91 28.40 -1.18
C THR A 25 3.02 27.40 -1.93
N ILE A 26 2.72 26.25 -1.33
CA ILE A 26 1.89 25.22 -1.97
C ILE A 26 0.41 25.59 -1.96
N LEU A 27 -0.05 26.28 -0.92
CA LEU A 27 -1.45 26.71 -0.82
C LEU A 27 -1.61 28.05 -1.54
N ALA A 28 -2.59 28.16 -2.44
CA ALA A 28 -2.95 29.46 -2.98
C ALA A 28 -3.59 30.34 -1.89
N GLU A 29 -3.69 31.64 -2.16
CA GLU A 29 -4.26 32.58 -1.20
C GLU A 29 -5.72 32.20 -0.85
N GLY A 30 -5.99 31.98 0.44
CA GLY A 30 -7.29 31.56 0.95
C GLY A 30 -7.55 30.05 0.93
N GLU A 31 -6.67 29.24 0.34
CA GLU A 31 -6.80 27.78 0.36
C GLU A 31 -6.41 27.16 1.70
N ARG A 32 -6.90 25.93 1.93
CA ARG A 32 -6.57 25.14 3.13
C ARG A 32 -5.94 23.82 2.73
N GLY A 33 -4.93 23.43 3.49
CA GLY A 33 -4.28 22.14 3.39
C GLY A 33 -4.63 21.23 4.56
N PHE A 34 -4.55 19.92 4.33
CA PHE A 34 -4.64 18.91 5.37
C PHE A 34 -3.32 18.19 5.56
N VAL A 35 -2.95 17.95 6.81
CA VAL A 35 -1.85 17.05 7.16
C VAL A 35 -2.42 15.76 7.71
N LEU A 36 -2.27 14.66 6.99
CA LEU A 36 -2.64 13.32 7.44
C LEU A 36 -1.44 12.66 8.12
N ASP A 37 -1.42 12.71 9.45
CA ASP A 37 -0.44 12.00 10.26
C ASP A 37 -0.92 10.56 10.46
N THR A 38 -0.20 9.61 9.87
CA THR A 38 -0.54 8.18 9.90
C THR A 38 -0.22 7.50 11.25
N ARG A 39 0.35 8.24 12.21
CA ARG A 39 0.69 7.73 13.54
C ARG A 39 -0.47 7.90 14.50
N SER A 40 -0.50 7.06 15.54
CA SER A 40 -1.36 7.31 16.69
C SER A 40 -0.96 8.60 17.40
N ALA A 41 -1.91 9.24 18.07
CA ALA A 41 -1.63 10.45 18.86
C ALA A 41 -0.54 10.21 19.92
N GLN A 42 -0.46 8.99 20.48
CA GLN A 42 0.58 8.60 21.43
C GLN A 42 1.95 8.49 20.73
N ALA A 43 2.03 7.85 19.57
CA ALA A 43 3.27 7.73 18.82
C ALA A 43 3.79 9.10 18.34
N ALA A 44 2.90 10.01 17.92
CA ALA A 44 3.27 11.38 17.58
C ALA A 44 3.82 12.16 18.79
N LYS A 45 3.21 12.00 19.98
CA LYS A 45 3.74 12.56 21.24
C LYS A 45 5.12 12.01 21.58
N GLN A 46 5.31 10.69 21.47
CA GLN A 46 6.60 10.05 21.74
C GLN A 46 7.68 10.52 20.76
N ALA A 47 7.33 10.64 19.48
CA ALA A 47 8.25 11.12 18.46
C ALA A 47 8.74 12.55 18.74
N ARG A 48 7.87 13.42 19.28
CA ARG A 48 8.27 14.75 19.73
C ARG A 48 9.34 14.71 20.82
N ILE A 49 9.24 13.76 21.75
CA ILE A 49 10.24 13.59 22.83
C ILE A 49 11.59 13.14 22.24
N SER A 50 11.57 12.27 21.23
CA SER A 50 12.77 11.77 20.55
C SER A 50 13.31 12.68 19.43
N GLY A 51 12.89 13.96 19.38
CA GLY A 51 13.40 14.95 18.41
C GLY A 51 12.59 15.11 17.12
N GLY A 52 11.62 14.23 16.86
CA GLY A 52 10.62 14.37 15.79
C GLY A 52 9.48 15.34 16.15
N GLY A 53 8.28 15.15 15.61
CA GLY A 53 7.20 16.10 15.87
C GLY A 53 6.00 16.09 14.94
N THR A 54 5.28 17.22 14.98
CA THR A 54 4.08 17.53 14.19
C THR A 54 3.98 19.04 13.93
N GLU A 55 3.32 19.42 12.86
CA GLU A 55 3.10 20.79 12.37
C GLU A 55 2.17 21.57 13.30
N HIS A 56 2.69 22.52 14.08
CA HIS A 56 1.85 23.29 15.00
C HIS A 56 1.05 24.37 14.26
N LYS A 57 -0.24 24.57 14.60
CA LYS A 57 -1.13 25.54 13.92
C LYS A 57 -0.55 26.96 13.85
N SER A 58 0.20 27.38 14.86
CA SER A 58 0.84 28.72 14.88
C SER A 58 1.97 28.88 13.87
N ALA A 59 2.62 27.78 13.47
CA ALA A 59 3.68 27.78 12.46
C ALA A 59 3.12 27.53 11.05
N TYR A 60 2.02 26.77 10.94
CA TYR A 60 1.41 26.38 9.68
C TYR A 60 -0.09 26.77 9.65
N PRO A 61 -0.43 28.07 9.55
CA PRO A 61 -1.80 28.57 9.75
C PRO A 61 -2.83 28.06 8.72
N GLY A 62 -2.39 27.74 7.49
CA GLY A 62 -3.24 27.16 6.43
C GLY A 62 -3.40 25.63 6.47
N TRP A 63 -2.68 24.96 7.37
CA TRP A 63 -2.62 23.50 7.41
C TRP A 63 -3.34 22.93 8.64
N ARG A 64 -4.34 22.07 8.40
CA ARG A 64 -5.10 21.37 9.45
C ARG A 64 -4.64 19.92 9.57
N ARG A 65 -4.09 19.54 10.71
CA ARG A 65 -3.70 18.14 10.97
C ARG A 65 -4.88 17.26 11.34
N LEU A 66 -4.94 16.07 10.76
CA LEU A 66 -5.82 14.96 11.11
C LEU A 66 -4.97 13.74 11.47
N HIS A 67 -5.35 13.04 12.54
CA HIS A 67 -4.67 11.79 12.93
C HIS A 67 -5.44 10.58 12.38
N ARG A 68 -4.72 9.68 11.70
CA ARG A 68 -5.23 8.41 11.19
C ARG A 68 -4.24 7.30 11.51
N ALA A 69 -4.38 6.73 12.70
CA ALA A 69 -3.44 5.73 13.19
C ALA A 69 -3.48 4.47 12.31
N LEU A 70 -2.34 4.16 11.71
CA LEU A 70 -2.08 2.90 11.00
C LEU A 70 -1.00 2.12 11.73
N ASP A 71 -1.26 0.84 11.96
CA ASP A 71 -0.30 -0.06 12.58
C ASP A 71 0.87 -0.36 11.64
N ARG A 72 2.04 -0.59 12.22
CA ARG A 72 3.31 -0.77 11.49
C ARG A 72 4.25 -1.75 12.19
N GLY A 73 5.31 -2.14 11.50
CA GLY A 73 6.39 -2.93 12.10
C GLY A 73 5.87 -4.24 12.69
N ARG A 74 6.27 -4.51 13.94
CA ARG A 74 5.93 -5.75 14.66
C ARG A 74 4.43 -6.00 14.81
N VAL A 75 3.61 -4.98 15.02
CA VAL A 75 2.16 -5.18 15.19
C VAL A 75 1.56 -5.79 13.92
N LEU A 76 1.94 -5.24 12.77
CA LEU A 76 1.49 -5.72 11.46
C LEU A 76 2.11 -7.08 11.11
N GLN A 77 3.38 -7.31 11.46
CA GLN A 77 4.02 -8.62 11.28
C GLN A 77 3.34 -9.72 12.11
N ASP A 78 3.02 -9.44 13.37
CA ASP A 78 2.35 -10.38 14.26
C ASP A 78 0.92 -10.69 13.78
N SER A 79 0.22 -9.68 13.24
CA SER A 79 -1.08 -9.85 12.58
C SER A 79 -1.00 -10.82 11.40
N PHE A 80 -0.03 -10.60 10.51
CA PHE A 80 0.19 -11.44 9.33
C PHE A 80 0.56 -12.88 9.69
N SER A 81 1.51 -13.07 10.63
CA SER A 81 1.89 -14.42 11.06
C SER A 81 0.71 -15.20 11.65
N ARG A 82 -0.16 -14.56 12.46
CA ARG A 82 -1.37 -15.21 12.99
C ARG A 82 -2.34 -15.63 11.88
N LEU A 83 -2.51 -14.78 10.86
CA LEU A 83 -3.40 -15.08 9.74
C LEU A 83 -2.84 -16.22 8.88
N VAL A 84 -1.54 -16.23 8.59
CA VAL A 84 -0.90 -17.32 7.84
C VAL A 84 -1.00 -18.64 8.61
N GLU A 85 -0.77 -18.64 9.92
CA GLU A 85 -0.91 -19.82 10.76
C GLU A 85 -2.35 -20.36 10.74
N LEU A 86 -3.35 -19.48 10.87
CA LEU A 86 -4.76 -19.84 10.75
C LEU A 86 -5.07 -20.46 9.37
N CYS A 87 -4.62 -19.81 8.30
CA CYS A 87 -4.88 -20.23 6.93
C CYS A 87 -4.14 -21.51 6.54
N SER A 88 -3.23 -22.00 7.38
CA SER A 88 -2.50 -23.26 7.18
C SER A 88 -3.09 -24.44 7.95
N ASP A 89 -4.13 -24.22 8.77
CA ASP A 89 -4.78 -25.23 9.62
C ASP A 89 -6.08 -25.75 8.97
N PRO A 90 -6.07 -26.92 8.32
CA PRO A 90 -7.25 -27.47 7.66
C PRO A 90 -8.30 -28.05 8.63
N ALA A 91 -7.94 -28.25 9.90
CA ALA A 91 -8.80 -28.92 10.89
C ALA A 91 -9.57 -27.93 11.79
N VAL A 92 -9.45 -26.63 11.54
CA VAL A 92 -10.08 -25.58 12.36
C VAL A 92 -11.61 -25.56 12.16
N THR A 93 -12.35 -25.53 13.27
CA THR A 93 -13.81 -25.39 13.24
C THR A 93 -14.23 -23.99 12.80
N MET A 94 -15.45 -23.83 12.26
CA MET A 94 -15.94 -22.52 11.77
C MET A 94 -15.95 -21.44 12.87
N GLU A 95 -16.36 -21.76 14.10
CA GLU A 95 -16.35 -20.83 15.22
C GLU A 95 -14.92 -20.35 15.53
N ARG A 96 -13.96 -21.27 15.59
CA ARG A 96 -12.55 -20.95 15.82
C ARG A 96 -11.95 -20.20 14.65
N TRP A 97 -12.34 -20.52 13.42
CA TRP A 97 -11.91 -19.81 12.22
C TRP A 97 -12.27 -18.33 12.29
N LEU A 98 -13.55 -18.03 12.54
CA LEU A 98 -14.03 -16.64 12.64
C LEU A 98 -13.37 -15.89 13.80
N GLY A 99 -13.23 -16.53 14.97
CA GLY A 99 -12.56 -15.93 16.13
C GLY A 99 -11.06 -15.68 15.92
N ARG A 100 -10.35 -16.62 15.29
CA ARG A 100 -8.92 -16.46 14.94
C ARG A 100 -8.73 -15.43 13.83
N LEU A 101 -9.64 -15.35 12.86
CA LEU A 101 -9.61 -14.34 11.81
C LEU A 101 -9.76 -12.94 12.40
N ASP A 102 -10.74 -12.70 13.28
CA ASP A 102 -10.90 -11.40 13.95
C ASP A 102 -9.68 -11.06 14.82
N SER A 103 -9.20 -12.01 15.63
CA SER A 103 -8.03 -11.79 16.50
C SER A 103 -6.70 -11.59 15.75
N SER A 104 -6.62 -12.01 14.49
CA SER A 104 -5.50 -11.66 13.60
C SER A 104 -5.44 -10.16 13.32
N ARG A 105 -6.57 -9.45 13.33
CA ARG A 105 -6.73 -8.02 12.98
C ARG A 105 -6.36 -7.63 11.55
N TRP A 106 -5.96 -8.57 10.69
CA TRP A 106 -5.49 -8.26 9.33
C TRP A 106 -6.50 -7.46 8.50
N LEU A 107 -7.77 -7.92 8.46
CA LEU A 107 -8.84 -7.22 7.75
C LEU A 107 -9.12 -5.83 8.35
N GLY A 108 -8.86 -5.65 9.65
CA GLY A 108 -8.91 -4.35 10.31
C GLY A 108 -7.83 -3.39 9.80
N HIS A 109 -6.62 -3.88 9.53
CA HIS A 109 -5.54 -3.10 8.92
C HIS A 109 -5.87 -2.72 7.47
N VAL A 110 -6.41 -3.65 6.66
CA VAL A 110 -6.87 -3.40 5.29
C VAL A 110 -7.94 -2.30 5.29
N LYS A 111 -8.96 -2.45 6.14
CA LYS A 111 -10.01 -1.43 6.35
C LYS A 111 -9.42 -0.07 6.70
N ALA A 112 -8.49 -0.01 7.66
CA ALA A 112 -7.90 1.25 8.12
C ALA A 112 -7.09 1.95 7.02
N ALA A 113 -6.32 1.18 6.24
CA ALA A 113 -5.55 1.69 5.12
C ALA A 113 -6.45 2.29 4.03
N LEU A 114 -7.45 1.53 3.56
CA LEU A 114 -8.43 2.01 2.58
C LEU A 114 -9.21 3.23 3.10
N SER A 115 -9.69 3.20 4.35
CA SER A 115 -10.41 4.34 4.96
C SER A 115 -9.56 5.61 4.97
N THR A 116 -8.25 5.48 5.24
CA THR A 116 -7.32 6.62 5.28
C THR A 116 -7.02 7.14 3.87
N ALA A 117 -6.87 6.25 2.89
CA ALA A 117 -6.72 6.61 1.49
C ALA A 117 -7.98 7.30 0.92
N CYS A 118 -9.18 6.80 1.25
CA CYS A 118 -10.44 7.43 0.89
C CYS A 118 -10.55 8.85 1.47
N LEU A 119 -10.13 9.07 2.73
CA LEU A 119 -10.09 10.41 3.29
C LEU A 119 -9.15 11.33 2.52
N ALA A 120 -7.94 10.87 2.19
CA ALA A 120 -7.00 11.64 1.39
C ALA A 120 -7.59 12.00 0.01
N ALA A 121 -8.21 11.01 -0.65
CA ALA A 121 -8.88 11.20 -1.92
C ALA A 121 -10.07 12.18 -1.81
N GLN A 122 -10.88 12.08 -0.76
CA GLN A 122 -12.03 12.97 -0.54
C GLN A 122 -11.59 14.42 -0.36
N CYS A 123 -10.55 14.67 0.44
CA CYS A 123 -10.01 16.01 0.61
C CYS A 123 -9.52 16.61 -0.73
N LEU A 124 -8.92 15.80 -1.61
CA LEU A 124 -8.44 16.26 -2.91
C LEU A 124 -9.58 16.48 -3.92
N ASP A 125 -10.42 15.48 -4.13
CA ASP A 125 -11.44 15.46 -5.19
C ASP A 125 -12.70 16.27 -4.84
N ARG A 126 -13.17 16.15 -3.60
CA ARG A 126 -14.46 16.74 -3.17
C ARG A 126 -14.30 18.09 -2.49
N GLU A 127 -13.24 18.26 -1.69
CA GLU A 127 -12.99 19.51 -0.97
C GLU A 127 -12.03 20.45 -1.70
N GLY A 128 -11.40 20.01 -2.79
CA GLY A 128 -10.40 20.81 -3.52
C GLY A 128 -9.19 21.21 -2.67
N CYS A 129 -8.90 20.45 -1.60
CA CYS A 129 -7.86 20.80 -0.63
C CYS A 129 -6.57 20.02 -0.91
N THR A 130 -5.42 20.66 -0.71
CA THR A 130 -4.13 19.98 -0.77
C THR A 130 -3.94 19.07 0.46
N VAL A 131 -3.43 17.86 0.25
CA VAL A 131 -3.15 16.89 1.32
C VAL A 131 -1.66 16.58 1.38
N LEU A 132 -1.06 16.73 2.57
CA LEU A 132 0.26 16.21 2.93
C LEU A 132 0.09 14.96 3.80
N VAL A 133 0.65 13.83 3.38
CA VAL A 133 0.64 12.59 4.17
C VAL A 133 2.03 12.36 4.74
N HIS A 134 2.13 12.10 6.04
CA HIS A 134 3.38 11.68 6.63
C HIS A 134 3.19 10.64 7.74
N GLY A 135 4.27 9.92 8.02
CA GLY A 135 4.41 8.98 9.13
C GLY A 135 5.55 9.45 10.01
N ALA A 136 6.31 8.51 10.59
CA ALA A 136 7.56 8.85 11.24
C ALA A 136 8.65 9.11 10.18
N GLU A 137 9.05 8.09 9.43
CA GLU A 137 10.10 8.17 8.40
C GLU A 137 9.53 8.45 7.01
N GLY A 138 8.22 8.30 6.81
CA GLY A 138 7.55 8.56 5.52
C GLY A 138 7.66 7.43 4.50
N THR A 139 8.23 6.28 4.86
CA THR A 139 8.58 5.19 3.92
C THR A 139 7.73 3.92 4.03
N ASP A 140 6.73 3.89 4.92
CA ASP A 140 5.83 2.75 5.10
C ASP A 140 4.36 3.19 4.90
N THR A 141 3.64 3.50 5.98
CA THR A 141 2.21 3.85 5.98
C THR A 141 1.88 5.08 5.12
N THR A 142 2.84 5.99 4.98
CA THR A 142 2.73 7.14 4.07
C THR A 142 2.63 6.70 2.61
N LEU A 143 3.51 5.78 2.18
CA LEU A 143 3.54 5.27 0.79
C LEU A 143 2.28 4.43 0.51
N LEU A 144 1.87 3.62 1.49
CA LEU A 144 0.61 2.88 1.46
C LEU A 144 -0.59 3.79 1.17
N VAL A 145 -0.77 4.86 1.95
CA VAL A 145 -1.91 5.78 1.80
C VAL A 145 -1.84 6.55 0.48
N THR A 146 -0.65 7.04 0.10
CA THR A 146 -0.48 7.86 -1.09
C THR A 146 -0.63 7.08 -2.39
N ALA A 147 -0.15 5.83 -2.44
CA ALA A 147 -0.36 4.94 -3.58
C ALA A 147 -1.84 4.54 -3.71
N LEU A 148 -2.52 4.20 -2.61
CA LEU A 148 -3.95 3.87 -2.64
C LEU A 148 -4.83 5.06 -3.03
N ALA A 149 -4.52 6.27 -2.54
CA ALA A 149 -5.25 7.47 -2.93
C ALA A 149 -5.11 7.74 -4.44
N GLN A 150 -3.94 7.49 -5.02
CA GLN A 150 -3.73 7.63 -6.47
C GLN A 150 -4.51 6.58 -7.28
N LEU A 151 -4.60 5.33 -6.81
CA LEU A 151 -5.46 4.32 -7.46
C LEU A 151 -6.95 4.67 -7.40
N ILE A 152 -7.39 5.30 -6.30
CA ILE A 152 -8.76 5.75 -6.13
C ILE A 152 -9.08 6.90 -7.10
N LEU A 153 -8.18 7.87 -7.21
CA LEU A 153 -8.39 9.12 -7.93
C LEU A 153 -8.11 9.02 -9.43
N ASP A 154 -7.02 8.36 -9.82
CA ASP A 154 -6.43 8.47 -11.16
C ASP A 154 -6.65 7.18 -11.98
N PRO A 155 -7.45 7.23 -13.06
CA PRO A 155 -7.58 6.13 -14.02
C PRO A 155 -6.27 5.65 -14.63
N ALA A 156 -5.28 6.52 -14.81
CA ALA A 156 -3.99 6.13 -15.39
C ALA A 156 -3.28 5.11 -14.49
N CYS A 157 -3.35 5.29 -13.17
CA CYS A 157 -2.79 4.37 -12.19
C CYS A 157 -3.45 2.98 -12.17
N ARG A 158 -4.61 2.81 -12.83
CA ARG A 158 -5.37 1.55 -12.90
C ARG A 158 -5.10 0.73 -14.17
N THR A 159 -4.29 1.26 -15.09
CA THR A 159 -3.71 0.50 -16.20
C THR A 159 -2.54 -0.37 -15.70
N LEU A 160 -2.18 -1.42 -16.43
CA LEU A 160 -1.03 -2.27 -16.08
C LEU A 160 0.26 -1.44 -16.03
N ASP A 161 0.50 -0.63 -17.07
CA ASP A 161 1.71 0.19 -17.17
C ASP A 161 1.70 1.33 -16.15
N GLY A 162 0.55 1.95 -15.92
CA GLY A 162 0.41 3.00 -14.91
C GLY A 162 0.53 2.47 -13.48
N PHE A 163 0.09 1.25 -13.20
CA PHE A 163 0.30 0.61 -11.90
C PHE A 163 1.77 0.26 -11.67
N GLN A 164 2.47 -0.26 -12.68
CA GLN A 164 3.93 -0.48 -12.60
C GLN A 164 4.67 0.86 -12.37
N GLY A 165 4.29 1.92 -13.09
CA GLY A 165 4.83 3.27 -12.89
C GLY A 165 4.54 3.84 -11.50
N LEU A 166 3.35 3.58 -10.96
CA LEU A 166 2.99 3.93 -9.58
C LEU A 166 3.89 3.20 -8.58
N LEU A 167 4.12 1.89 -8.75
CA LEU A 167 5.01 1.11 -7.88
C LEU A 167 6.45 1.62 -7.93
N GLU A 168 6.95 1.91 -9.12
CA GLU A 168 8.30 2.45 -9.31
C GLU A 168 8.47 3.79 -8.59
N ARG A 169 7.54 4.74 -8.76
CA ARG A 169 7.62 6.07 -8.14
C ARG A 169 7.30 6.04 -6.63
N GLU A 170 6.23 5.36 -6.26
CA GLU A 170 5.67 5.48 -4.91
C GLU A 170 6.32 4.54 -3.90
N TRP A 171 6.85 3.40 -4.33
CA TRP A 171 7.47 2.43 -3.43
C TRP A 171 8.99 2.37 -3.60
N ILE A 172 9.48 2.19 -4.82
CA ILE A 172 10.91 1.95 -5.07
C ILE A 172 11.70 3.26 -4.94
N GLN A 173 11.38 4.26 -5.77
CA GLN A 173 12.08 5.54 -5.78
C GLN A 173 11.86 6.35 -4.50
N ALA A 174 10.71 6.17 -3.85
CA ALA A 174 10.38 6.77 -2.57
C ALA A 174 11.19 6.21 -1.40
N GLY A 175 11.88 5.07 -1.59
CA GLY A 175 12.71 4.45 -0.57
C GLY A 175 11.93 3.59 0.43
N HIS A 176 10.90 2.87 -0.02
CA HIS A 176 10.37 1.77 0.78
C HIS A 176 11.50 0.74 1.02
N PRO A 177 11.83 0.39 2.27
CA PRO A 177 12.99 -0.45 2.56
C PRO A 177 12.69 -1.94 2.34
N PHE A 178 12.50 -2.36 1.08
CA PHE A 178 12.13 -3.73 0.70
C PHE A 178 13.05 -4.79 1.31
N GLN A 179 14.37 -4.62 1.22
CA GLN A 179 15.33 -5.58 1.77
C GLN A 179 15.17 -5.79 3.28
N LEU A 180 14.81 -4.76 4.04
CA LEU A 180 14.56 -4.86 5.48
C LEU A 180 13.16 -5.39 5.80
N ARG A 181 12.15 -5.00 5.03
CA ARG A 181 10.73 -5.31 5.28
C ARG A 181 10.36 -6.73 4.85
N CYS A 182 10.94 -7.20 3.76
CA CYS A 182 10.71 -8.51 3.13
C CYS A 182 11.86 -9.50 3.38
N ALA A 183 12.69 -9.27 4.40
CA ALA A 183 13.90 -10.06 4.65
C ALA A 183 13.66 -11.55 4.92
N ARG A 184 12.50 -11.92 5.48
CA ARG A 184 12.15 -13.29 5.87
C ARG A 184 10.67 -13.57 5.62
N SER A 185 10.34 -14.86 5.47
CA SER A 185 8.96 -15.31 5.32
C SER A 185 8.15 -15.18 6.61
N ALA A 186 6.82 -15.17 6.47
CA ALA A 186 5.87 -15.11 7.59
C ALA A 186 6.03 -16.24 8.62
N SER A 187 6.54 -17.39 8.17
CA SER A 187 6.71 -18.62 8.95
C SER A 187 8.08 -18.71 9.64
N SER A 188 8.95 -17.70 9.48
CA SER A 188 10.24 -17.66 10.16
C SER A 188 10.08 -17.58 11.68
N HIS A 189 10.76 -18.46 12.41
CA HIS A 189 10.83 -18.39 13.87
C HIS A 189 11.66 -17.20 14.37
N ALA A 190 12.59 -16.71 13.56
CA ALA A 190 13.33 -15.48 13.84
C ALA A 190 12.47 -14.28 13.45
N ARG A 191 12.18 -13.39 14.42
CA ARG A 191 11.45 -12.13 14.17
C ARG A 191 12.43 -10.97 14.09
N GLY A 192 12.69 -10.49 12.87
CA GLY A 192 13.47 -9.28 12.66
C GLY A 192 12.71 -8.05 13.18
N LYS A 193 13.39 -7.12 13.86
CA LYS A 193 12.75 -5.89 14.37
C LYS A 193 12.19 -4.97 13.27
N GLN A 194 12.68 -5.13 12.04
CA GLN A 194 12.41 -4.27 10.89
C GLN A 194 11.51 -4.94 9.84
N GLU A 195 11.14 -6.20 10.01
CA GLU A 195 10.23 -6.92 9.10
C GLU A 195 8.80 -6.39 9.27
N ALA A 196 8.11 -6.15 8.16
CA ALA A 196 6.69 -5.80 8.17
C ALA A 196 6.06 -5.99 6.78
N PRO A 197 4.85 -6.56 6.69
CA PRO A 197 4.20 -6.88 5.42
C PRO A 197 3.42 -5.66 4.87
N VAL A 198 4.05 -4.47 4.86
CA VAL A 198 3.38 -3.22 4.45
C VAL A 198 3.06 -3.24 2.96
N PHE A 199 3.97 -3.75 2.13
CA PHE A 199 3.73 -3.93 0.70
C PHE A 199 2.63 -4.97 0.43
N LEU A 200 2.60 -6.07 1.19
CA LEU A 200 1.48 -7.03 1.10
C LEU A 200 0.15 -6.39 1.51
N LEU A 201 0.12 -5.59 2.59
CA LEU A 201 -1.08 -4.87 2.99
C LEU A 201 -1.59 -3.94 1.88
N PHE A 202 -0.67 -3.28 1.16
CA PHE A 202 -1.01 -2.52 -0.04
C PHE A 202 -1.64 -3.40 -1.12
N LEU A 203 -1.00 -4.52 -1.48
CA LEU A 203 -1.52 -5.44 -2.49
C LEU A 203 -2.90 -6.00 -2.13
N ASP A 204 -3.14 -6.32 -0.85
CA ASP A 204 -4.46 -6.74 -0.36
C ASP A 204 -5.50 -5.62 -0.55
N CYS A 205 -5.16 -4.37 -0.20
CA CYS A 205 -6.03 -3.23 -0.48
C CYS A 205 -6.34 -3.08 -1.97
N VAL A 206 -5.35 -3.27 -2.87
CA VAL A 206 -5.58 -3.26 -4.33
C VAL A 206 -6.50 -4.40 -4.76
N TRP A 207 -6.36 -5.58 -4.16
CA TRP A 207 -7.27 -6.70 -4.41
C TRP A 207 -8.71 -6.41 -3.93
N GLN A 208 -8.88 -5.70 -2.80
CA GLN A 208 -10.21 -5.24 -2.37
C GLN A 208 -10.81 -4.27 -3.42
N LEU A 209 -9.99 -3.35 -3.96
CA LEU A 209 -10.43 -2.45 -5.04
C LEU A 209 -10.84 -3.23 -6.30
N SER A 210 -10.03 -4.19 -6.75
CA SER A 210 -10.37 -4.99 -7.93
C SER A 210 -11.66 -5.79 -7.73
N ARG A 211 -11.95 -6.23 -6.50
CA ARG A 211 -13.20 -6.94 -6.20
C ARG A 211 -14.43 -6.05 -6.18
N GLN A 212 -14.31 -4.84 -5.65
CA GLN A 212 -15.42 -3.89 -5.61
C GLN A 212 -15.64 -3.20 -6.98
N PHE A 213 -14.59 -3.13 -7.81
CA PHE A 213 -14.61 -2.50 -9.13
C PHE A 213 -14.04 -3.45 -10.21
N PRO A 214 -14.72 -4.57 -10.52
CA PRO A 214 -14.20 -5.66 -11.34
C PRO A 214 -13.82 -5.28 -12.78
N LEU A 215 -14.33 -4.16 -13.29
CA LEU A 215 -14.04 -3.66 -14.63
C LEU A 215 -12.98 -2.55 -14.65
N SER A 216 -12.60 -1.99 -13.49
CA SER A 216 -11.88 -0.71 -13.43
C SER A 216 -10.36 -0.82 -13.38
N LEU A 217 -9.81 -2.01 -13.13
CA LEU A 217 -8.39 -2.28 -13.10
C LEU A 217 -8.02 -3.17 -14.29
N GLU A 218 -7.03 -2.76 -15.07
CA GLU A 218 -6.58 -3.47 -16.28
C GLU A 218 -5.82 -4.76 -15.94
N PHE A 219 -5.28 -4.84 -14.73
CA PHE A 219 -4.56 -6.00 -14.25
C PHE A 219 -5.41 -6.82 -13.26
N GLY A 220 -5.13 -8.12 -13.23
CA GLY A 220 -5.81 -9.09 -12.37
C GLY A 220 -5.01 -9.51 -11.14
N GLU A 221 -5.62 -10.40 -10.36
CA GLU A 221 -5.05 -10.98 -9.14
C GLU A 221 -3.67 -11.62 -9.36
N GLN A 222 -3.46 -12.26 -10.52
CA GLN A 222 -2.18 -12.91 -10.85
C GLN A 222 -0.99 -11.94 -10.83
N LEU A 223 -1.19 -10.67 -11.20
CA LEU A 223 -0.14 -9.66 -11.09
C LEU A 223 0.21 -9.42 -9.63
N LEU A 224 -0.81 -9.25 -8.77
CA LEU A 224 -0.62 -8.96 -7.35
C LEU A 224 0.11 -10.10 -6.63
N LEU A 225 -0.24 -11.35 -6.95
CA LEU A 225 0.47 -12.53 -6.43
C LEU A 225 1.93 -12.54 -6.88
N THR A 226 2.18 -12.27 -8.17
CA THR A 226 3.54 -12.24 -8.74
C THR A 226 4.39 -11.14 -8.12
N LEU A 227 3.81 -9.96 -7.88
CA LEU A 227 4.47 -8.84 -7.20
C LEU A 227 4.83 -9.19 -5.76
N PHE A 228 3.93 -9.85 -5.02
CA PHE A 228 4.23 -10.32 -3.68
C PHE A 228 5.41 -11.29 -3.69
N ASP A 229 5.36 -12.34 -4.53
CA ASP A 229 6.39 -13.37 -4.54
C ASP A 229 7.76 -12.75 -4.88
N ASN A 230 7.81 -11.84 -5.86
CA ASN A 230 9.03 -11.12 -6.26
C ASN A 230 9.50 -10.06 -5.23
N ALA A 231 8.66 -9.59 -4.31
CA ALA A 231 9.11 -8.70 -3.25
C ALA A 231 9.92 -9.45 -2.17
N TYR A 232 9.68 -10.75 -2.00
CA TYR A 232 10.37 -11.61 -1.02
C TYR A 232 11.50 -12.43 -1.62
N ALA A 233 11.30 -12.99 -2.81
CA ALA A 233 12.29 -13.79 -3.52
C ALA A 233 12.18 -13.56 -5.03
N SER A 234 13.22 -13.02 -5.65
CA SER A 234 13.18 -12.65 -7.06
C SER A 234 14.50 -12.93 -7.76
N ALA A 235 14.40 -13.26 -9.05
CA ALA A 235 15.52 -13.26 -9.99
C ALA A 235 15.80 -11.85 -10.56
N TYR A 236 14.99 -10.85 -10.20
CA TYR A 236 15.04 -9.49 -10.73
C TYR A 236 15.54 -8.49 -9.68
N GLY A 237 16.08 -7.37 -10.15
CA GLY A 237 16.55 -6.29 -9.28
C GLY A 237 15.48 -5.32 -8.79
N THR A 238 14.24 -5.44 -9.27
CA THR A 238 13.18 -4.43 -9.08
C THR A 238 12.96 -4.09 -7.61
N PHE A 239 12.87 -5.08 -6.73
CA PHE A 239 12.63 -4.89 -5.29
C PHE A 239 13.88 -5.05 -4.40
N LEU A 240 15.08 -5.03 -4.98
CA LEU A 240 16.32 -5.10 -4.20
C LEU A 240 16.67 -3.77 -3.51
N CYS A 241 17.43 -3.89 -2.43
CA CYS A 241 17.94 -2.79 -1.58
C CYS A 241 16.83 -2.05 -0.80
N ASN A 242 17.18 -0.95 -0.11
CA ASN A 242 16.22 -0.18 0.70
C ASN A 242 15.90 1.23 0.18
N ASN A 243 16.66 1.74 -0.79
CA ASN A 243 16.49 3.08 -1.36
C ASN A 243 17.31 3.22 -2.64
N GLU A 244 17.05 4.27 -3.43
CA GLU A 244 17.75 4.55 -4.69
C GLU A 244 19.26 4.73 -4.55
N ARG A 245 19.74 5.26 -3.40
CA ARG A 245 21.18 5.39 -3.14
C ARG A 245 21.85 4.02 -3.08
N GLU A 246 21.30 3.09 -2.30
CA GLU A 246 21.81 1.72 -2.22
C GLU A 246 21.72 1.00 -3.57
N ARG A 247 20.61 1.17 -4.31
CA ARG A 247 20.42 0.59 -5.65
C ARG A 247 21.50 1.06 -6.63
N SER A 248 21.85 2.35 -6.56
CA SER A 248 22.92 2.94 -7.38
C SER A 248 24.30 2.39 -6.98
N LEU A 249 24.58 2.30 -5.68
CA LEU A 249 25.85 1.75 -5.18
C LEU A 249 26.04 0.28 -5.54
N CYS A 250 24.96 -0.50 -5.51
CA CYS A 250 24.95 -1.90 -5.92
C CYS A 250 24.86 -2.10 -7.45
N LYS A 251 24.79 -1.01 -8.24
CA LYS A 251 24.64 -1.06 -9.70
C LYS A 251 23.50 -1.98 -10.15
N VAL A 252 22.35 -1.89 -9.47
CA VAL A 252 21.23 -2.83 -9.69
C VAL A 252 20.76 -2.79 -11.14
N LYS A 253 20.68 -1.60 -11.76
CA LYS A 253 20.21 -1.44 -13.15
C LYS A 253 21.15 -2.10 -14.16
N GLU A 254 22.44 -2.15 -13.87
CA GLU A 254 23.47 -2.69 -14.74
C GLU A 254 23.74 -4.18 -14.49
N SER A 255 23.52 -4.66 -13.26
CA SER A 255 23.86 -6.02 -12.83
C SER A 255 22.68 -6.97 -12.75
N THR A 256 21.45 -6.49 -12.93
CA THR A 256 20.23 -7.30 -12.80
C THR A 256 19.22 -6.97 -13.88
N HIS A 257 18.27 -7.87 -14.11
CA HIS A 257 17.13 -7.63 -14.99
C HIS A 257 15.98 -6.96 -14.23
N SER A 258 15.17 -6.18 -14.94
CA SER A 258 13.95 -5.59 -14.41
C SER A 258 12.77 -6.57 -14.50
N LEU A 259 12.01 -6.70 -13.41
CA LEU A 259 10.75 -7.45 -13.40
C LEU A 259 9.76 -6.86 -14.41
N TRP A 260 9.72 -5.53 -14.56
CA TRP A 260 8.84 -4.86 -15.52
C TRP A 260 9.14 -5.28 -16.96
N ALA A 261 10.42 -5.43 -17.30
CA ALA A 261 10.83 -5.85 -18.64
C ALA A 261 10.32 -7.27 -18.95
N TRP A 262 10.31 -8.16 -17.97
CA TRP A 262 9.77 -9.51 -18.12
C TRP A 262 8.24 -9.54 -18.16
N LEU A 263 7.56 -8.89 -17.21
CA LEU A 263 6.10 -8.84 -17.14
C LEU A 263 5.46 -8.24 -18.40
N ASN A 264 6.16 -7.33 -19.08
CA ASN A 264 5.67 -6.64 -20.27
C ASN A 264 6.01 -7.37 -21.58
N GLN A 265 6.69 -8.54 -21.53
CA GLN A 265 6.84 -9.37 -22.72
C GLN A 265 5.45 -9.82 -23.22
N PRO A 266 5.19 -9.80 -24.54
CA PRO A 266 3.86 -10.15 -25.08
C PRO A 266 3.33 -11.52 -24.60
N GLU A 267 4.22 -12.50 -24.48
CA GLU A 267 3.93 -13.86 -24.01
C GLU A 267 3.59 -13.94 -22.52
N GLU A 268 3.99 -12.96 -21.72
CA GLU A 268 3.71 -12.96 -20.27
C GLU A 268 2.59 -11.97 -19.91
N ARG A 269 2.56 -10.81 -20.57
CA ARG A 269 1.64 -9.69 -20.29
C ARG A 269 0.19 -10.14 -20.20
N HIS A 270 -0.27 -10.97 -21.12
CA HIS A 270 -1.66 -11.41 -21.21
C HIS A 270 -2.14 -12.19 -19.96
N LYS A 271 -1.23 -12.83 -19.22
CA LYS A 271 -1.56 -13.57 -17.98
C LYS A 271 -2.01 -12.63 -16.87
N TYR A 272 -1.52 -11.39 -16.90
CA TYR A 272 -1.75 -10.37 -15.89
C TYR A 272 -2.93 -9.46 -16.19
N LEU A 273 -3.44 -9.47 -17.42
CA LEU A 273 -4.55 -8.61 -17.82
C LEU A 273 -5.89 -9.16 -17.33
N ASN A 274 -6.74 -8.24 -16.88
CA ASN A 274 -8.14 -8.45 -16.60
C ASN A 274 -8.93 -8.38 -17.92
N PRO A 275 -9.50 -9.49 -18.41
CA PRO A 275 -10.24 -9.49 -19.66
C PRO A 275 -11.53 -8.66 -19.60
N LEU A 276 -12.03 -8.34 -18.40
CA LEU A 276 -13.22 -7.52 -18.21
C LEU A 276 -12.91 -6.03 -18.09
N TYR A 277 -11.64 -5.62 -18.25
CA TYR A 277 -11.26 -4.23 -18.11
C TYR A 277 -12.02 -3.33 -19.09
N SER A 278 -12.56 -2.25 -18.55
CA SER A 278 -13.14 -1.15 -19.30
C SER A 278 -12.65 0.14 -18.68
N HIS A 279 -12.21 1.07 -19.52
CA HIS A 279 -11.69 2.35 -19.05
C HIS A 279 -12.77 3.11 -18.27
N ASN A 280 -12.55 3.24 -16.96
CA ASN A 280 -13.44 3.96 -16.06
C ASN A 280 -12.78 5.29 -15.64
N PRO A 281 -13.18 6.44 -16.20
CA PRO A 281 -12.55 7.73 -15.91
C PRO A 281 -12.91 8.28 -14.53
N LEU A 282 -13.87 7.67 -13.83
CA LEU A 282 -14.38 8.17 -12.54
C LEU A 282 -13.50 7.74 -11.38
N VAL A 283 -13.51 8.55 -10.31
CA VAL A 283 -12.97 8.20 -9.00
C VAL A 283 -13.71 6.99 -8.45
N ILE A 284 -12.98 5.98 -7.96
CA ILE A 284 -13.56 4.76 -7.40
C ILE A 284 -13.60 4.84 -5.87
N TRP A 285 -14.79 4.94 -5.29
CA TRP A 285 -14.99 5.07 -3.83
C TRP A 285 -15.30 3.70 -3.20
N PRO A 286 -14.30 2.96 -2.68
CA PRO A 286 -14.57 1.66 -2.08
C PRO A 286 -15.40 1.79 -0.80
N CYS A 287 -16.28 0.81 -0.59
CA CYS A 287 -16.95 0.57 0.68
C CYS A 287 -15.92 -0.04 1.65
N VAL A 288 -15.69 0.64 2.77
CA VAL A 288 -14.70 0.29 3.80
C VAL A 288 -15.34 -0.29 5.05
N GLU A 289 -16.63 -0.58 4.98
CA GLU A 289 -17.44 -1.18 6.00
C GLU A 289 -17.02 -2.64 6.19
N PRO A 290 -17.03 -3.19 7.42
CA PRO A 290 -16.47 -4.51 7.69
C PRO A 290 -17.00 -5.63 6.80
N GLN A 291 -18.28 -5.60 6.42
CA GLN A 291 -18.92 -6.59 5.55
C GLN A 291 -18.42 -6.57 4.10
N SER A 292 -17.78 -5.47 3.67
CA SER A 292 -17.27 -5.28 2.31
C SER A 292 -15.80 -5.70 2.18
N ILE A 293 -15.09 -5.84 3.30
CA ILE A 293 -13.69 -6.27 3.34
C ILE A 293 -13.65 -7.79 3.52
N GLN A 294 -13.03 -8.50 2.58
CA GLN A 294 -13.01 -9.96 2.60
C GLN A 294 -11.58 -10.49 2.70
N LEU A 295 -11.43 -11.72 3.19
CA LEU A 295 -10.15 -12.41 3.13
C LEU A 295 -9.74 -12.62 1.66
N TRP A 296 -8.50 -12.23 1.33
CA TRP A 296 -7.90 -12.53 0.04
C TRP A 296 -7.56 -14.02 -0.09
N GLN A 297 -8.58 -14.82 -0.45
CA GLN A 297 -8.47 -16.28 -0.49
C GLN A 297 -7.43 -16.76 -1.51
N GLY A 298 -7.35 -16.13 -2.69
CA GLY A 298 -6.37 -16.47 -3.73
C GLY A 298 -4.91 -16.25 -3.30
N PHE A 299 -4.67 -15.47 -2.24
CA PHE A 299 -3.36 -15.33 -1.63
C PHE A 299 -3.20 -16.24 -0.39
N PHE A 300 -4.07 -16.06 0.61
CA PHE A 300 -3.92 -16.70 1.91
C PHE A 300 -4.25 -18.19 1.92
N LEU A 301 -5.13 -18.65 1.03
CA LEU A 301 -5.58 -20.05 0.94
C LEU A 301 -5.01 -20.78 -0.28
N ARG A 302 -4.04 -20.18 -1.00
CA ARG A 302 -3.51 -20.70 -2.27
C ARG A 302 -2.85 -22.08 -2.19
N TRP A 303 -2.44 -22.48 -0.99
CA TRP A 303 -1.82 -23.79 -0.74
C TRP A 303 -2.80 -24.86 -0.24
N ILE A 304 -4.01 -24.46 0.17
CA ILE A 304 -5.05 -25.37 0.66
C ILE A 304 -6.15 -25.57 -0.38
N ARG A 305 -6.52 -24.51 -1.10
CA ARG A 305 -7.57 -24.55 -2.11
C ARG A 305 -6.96 -24.71 -3.51
N PRO A 306 -7.36 -25.76 -4.27
CA PRO A 306 -6.95 -25.88 -5.67
C PRO A 306 -7.40 -24.65 -6.47
N SER A 307 -6.50 -24.08 -7.27
CA SER A 307 -6.81 -22.95 -8.17
C SER A 307 -7.48 -23.41 -9.47
N GLN A 308 -7.49 -24.72 -9.77
CA GLN A 308 -7.94 -25.28 -11.04
C GLN A 308 -9.30 -24.74 -11.50
N HIS A 309 -10.33 -24.78 -10.65
CA HIS A 309 -11.67 -24.32 -11.05
C HIS A 309 -11.73 -22.81 -11.28
N LEU A 310 -10.94 -22.03 -10.54
CA LEU A 310 -10.86 -20.58 -10.73
C LEU A 310 -10.13 -20.26 -12.05
N GLU A 311 -9.06 -20.98 -12.36
CA GLU A 311 -8.33 -20.87 -13.62
C GLU A 311 -9.19 -21.28 -14.81
N GLU A 312 -9.95 -22.38 -14.69
CA GLU A 312 -10.94 -22.81 -15.69
C GLU A 312 -11.99 -21.73 -15.93
N ALA A 313 -12.56 -21.15 -14.87
CA ALA A 313 -13.54 -20.08 -14.96
C ALA A 313 -12.97 -18.84 -15.67
N TRP A 314 -11.76 -18.41 -15.30
CA TRP A 314 -11.09 -17.29 -15.97
C TRP A 314 -10.74 -17.61 -17.42
N GLY A 315 -10.38 -18.85 -17.73
CA GLY A 315 -10.18 -19.32 -19.10
C GLY A 315 -11.45 -19.20 -19.94
N GLN A 316 -12.61 -19.56 -19.39
CA GLN A 316 -13.90 -19.39 -20.08
C GLN A 316 -14.26 -17.92 -20.26
N ILE A 317 -14.07 -17.08 -19.23
CA ILE A 317 -14.32 -15.64 -19.34
C ILE A 317 -13.50 -15.03 -20.47
N ARG A 318 -12.20 -15.36 -20.56
CA ARG A 318 -11.32 -14.88 -21.65
C ARG A 318 -11.84 -15.28 -23.03
N ARG A 319 -12.28 -16.54 -23.18
CA ARG A 319 -12.86 -17.02 -24.45
C ARG A 319 -14.14 -16.26 -24.82
N LEU A 320 -15.02 -16.01 -23.86
CA LEU A 320 -16.26 -15.27 -24.08
C LEU A 320 -16.02 -13.82 -24.50
N VAL A 321 -15.01 -13.16 -23.92
CA VAL A 321 -14.65 -11.79 -24.29
C VAL A 321 -13.98 -11.73 -25.67
N GLN A 322 -13.13 -12.69 -26.01
CA GLN A 322 -12.41 -12.73 -27.30
C GLN A 322 -13.27 -13.24 -28.47
N GLY A 323 -14.37 -13.96 -28.18
CA GLY A 323 -15.29 -14.49 -29.18
C GLY A 323 -16.39 -13.51 -29.62
N ASN A 324 -16.48 -12.34 -28.99
CA ASN A 324 -17.35 -11.22 -29.35
C ASN A 324 -16.53 -10.08 -29.99
#